data_AF-A0A7J3EN55-F1
#
_entry.id   AF-A0A7J3EN55-F1
#
_cell.length_a   1.000
_cell.length_b   1.000
_cell.length_c   1.000
_cell.angle_alpha   90.00
_cell.angle_beta   90.00
_cell.angle_gamma   90.00
#
_symmetry.space_group_name_H-M   'P 1'
#
loop_
_entity.id
_entity.type
_entity.pdbx_description
1 polymer ?
#
loop_
_entity_poly.entity_id
_entity_poly.type
_entity_poly.pdbx_seq_one_letter_code
_entity_poly.pdbx_strand_id
1 'polypeptide(L)'
;MLTKTNSTKVLCTTCGRRTAFYYRQSSGEKLCSVCLEESLENHIKHSFSKRVKLGKNPVILVYIPPERVLEGFLLAYMLSKIEKKFG
;
A
#
# COMPACT_ATOMS: atom_id res chain seq x y z
N MET A 1 -9.06 -25.79 -32.46
CA MET A 1 -9.87 -25.64 -31.23
C MET A 1 -9.01 -24.98 -30.16
N LEU A 2 -9.20 -23.68 -29.90
CA LEU A 2 -8.55 -23.00 -28.77
C LEU A 2 -9.48 -23.11 -27.56
N THR A 3 -9.06 -23.87 -26.55
CA THR A 3 -9.81 -24.05 -25.30
C THR A 3 -9.88 -22.72 -24.55
N LYS A 4 -11.09 -22.16 -24.44
CA LYS A 4 -11.39 -21.07 -23.49
C LYS A 4 -11.09 -21.56 -22.08
N THR A 5 -9.98 -21.12 -21.49
CA THR A 5 -9.80 -21.19 -20.04
C THR A 5 -10.80 -20.22 -19.41
N ASN A 6 -11.85 -20.76 -18.79
CA ASN A 6 -12.73 -20.00 -17.90
C ASN A 6 -11.90 -19.59 -16.68
N SER A 7 -11.18 -18.46 -16.80
CA SER A 7 -10.53 -17.80 -15.67
C SER A 7 -11.62 -17.22 -14.78
N THR A 8 -12.00 -17.94 -13.74
CA THR A 8 -12.80 -17.40 -12.65
C THR A 8 -12.00 -16.28 -11.99
N LYS A 9 -12.42 -15.03 -12.22
CA LYS A 9 -11.81 -13.86 -11.59
C LYS A 9 -11.92 -13.98 -10.08
N VAL A 10 -10.78 -14.14 -9.42
CA VAL A 10 -10.73 -14.22 -7.96
C VAL A 10 -11.04 -12.83 -7.39
N LEU A 11 -12.02 -12.73 -6.51
CA LEU A 11 -12.43 -11.47 -5.89
C LEU A 11 -11.53 -11.10 -4.72
N CYS A 12 -11.45 -9.79 -4.45
CA CYS A 12 -10.78 -9.24 -3.28
C CYS A 12 -11.41 -9.79 -2.00
N THR A 13 -10.60 -10.35 -1.10
CA THR A 13 -11.06 -10.88 0.19
C THR A 13 -11.54 -9.78 1.13
N THR A 14 -11.00 -8.57 1.02
CA THR A 14 -11.36 -7.45 1.90
C THR A 14 -12.67 -6.79 1.50
N CYS A 15 -12.91 -6.55 0.20
CA CYS A 15 -14.11 -5.82 -0.24
C CYS A 15 -15.16 -6.68 -0.94
N GLY A 16 -14.82 -7.90 -1.39
CA GLY A 16 -15.73 -8.81 -2.10
C GLY A 16 -16.23 -8.31 -3.46
N ARG A 17 -15.81 -7.12 -3.92
CA ARG A 17 -16.39 -6.44 -5.09
C ARG A 17 -15.47 -6.44 -6.31
N ARG A 18 -14.19 -6.11 -6.11
CA ARG A 18 -13.21 -5.93 -7.19
C ARG A 18 -12.36 -7.18 -7.39
N THR A 19 -11.85 -7.40 -8.60
CA THR A 19 -10.90 -8.49 -8.88
C THR A 19 -9.61 -8.29 -8.09
N ALA A 20 -9.16 -9.34 -7.42
CA ALA A 20 -7.88 -9.36 -6.76
C ALA A 20 -6.75 -9.49 -7.79
N PHE A 21 -5.66 -8.76 -7.57
CA PHE A 21 -4.45 -8.81 -8.39
C PHE A 21 -3.19 -9.09 -7.57
N TYR A 22 -3.30 -9.04 -6.24
CA TYR A 22 -2.20 -9.26 -5.30
C TYR A 22 -2.58 -10.31 -4.26
N TYR A 23 -1.67 -11.23 -3.96
CA TYR A 23 -1.79 -12.19 -2.86
C TYR A 23 -0.80 -11.84 -1.75
N ARG A 24 -1.32 -11.48 -0.58
CA ARG A 24 -0.50 -11.18 0.59
C ARG A 24 -0.16 -12.48 1.31
N GLN A 25 1.06 -12.97 1.14
CA GLN A 25 1.50 -14.23 1.76
C GLN A 25 1.37 -14.25 3.29
N SER A 26 1.65 -13.11 3.96
CA SER A 26 1.65 -13.04 5.42
C SER A 26 0.28 -13.19 6.07
N SER A 27 -0.81 -12.89 5.36
CA SER A 27 -2.19 -12.96 5.89
C SER A 27 -3.11 -13.88 5.10
N GLY A 28 -2.72 -14.30 3.90
CA GLY A 28 -3.58 -15.03 2.97
C GLY A 28 -4.59 -14.16 2.21
N GLU A 29 -4.58 -12.84 2.42
CA GLU A 29 -5.51 -11.94 1.73
C GLU A 29 -5.25 -11.88 0.23
N LYS A 30 -6.33 -11.80 -0.55
CA LYS A 30 -6.28 -11.52 -1.99
C LYS A 30 -6.83 -10.11 -2.19
N LEU A 31 -6.01 -9.18 -2.63
CA LEU A 31 -6.34 -7.74 -2.59
C LEU A 31 -6.53 -7.18 -3.99
N CYS A 32 -7.56 -6.34 -4.14
CA CYS A 32 -7.65 -5.39 -5.25
C CYS A 32 -6.74 -4.18 -4.99
N SER A 33 -6.44 -3.38 -6.02
CA SER A 33 -5.49 -2.25 -5.94
C SER A 33 -5.84 -1.26 -4.85
N VAL A 34 -7.12 -0.88 -4.80
CA VAL A 34 -7.66 0.06 -3.81
C VAL A 34 -7.46 -0.46 -2.38
N CYS A 35 -7.86 -1.70 -2.08
CA CYS A 35 -7.74 -2.24 -0.73
C CYS A 35 -6.28 -2.51 -0.34
N LEU A 36 -5.40 -2.82 -1.30
CA LEU A 36 -3.97 -2.94 -1.05
C LEU A 36 -3.38 -1.58 -0.64
N GLU A 37 -3.68 -0.53 -1.40
CA GLU A 37 -3.19 0.82 -1.13
C GLU A 37 -3.71 1.34 0.22
N GLU A 38 -5.00 1.22 0.50
CA GLU A 38 -5.59 1.59 1.79
C GLU A 38 -4.95 0.82 2.96
N SER A 39 -4.71 -0.49 2.80
CA SER A 39 -4.06 -1.31 3.81
C SER A 39 -2.62 -0.85 4.06
N LEU A 40 -1.87 -0.54 2.99
CA LEU A 40 -0.51 0.00 3.09
C LEU A 40 -0.51 1.35 3.82
N GLU A 41 -1.39 2.28 3.44
CA GLU A 41 -1.51 3.56 4.12
C GLU A 41 -1.81 3.42 5.61
N ASN A 42 -2.76 2.56 5.97
CA ASN A 42 -3.13 2.32 7.36
C ASN A 42 -1.98 1.72 8.16
N HIS A 43 -1.22 0.80 7.56
CA HIS A 43 -0.08 0.20 8.23
C HIS A 43 1.05 1.20 8.46
N ILE A 44 1.32 2.09 7.50
CA ILE A 44 2.33 3.16 7.66
C ILE A 44 1.86 4.15 8.72
N LYS A 45 0.59 4.61 8.68
CA LYS A 45 0.01 5.50 9.70
C LYS A 45 0.13 4.91 11.10
N HIS A 46 -0.20 3.63 11.28
CA HIS A 46 -0.12 2.96 12.58
C HIS A 46 1.32 2.80 13.07
N SER A 47 2.24 2.48 12.15
CA SER A 47 3.66 2.36 12.45
C SER A 47 4.28 3.71 12.83
N PHE A 48 3.90 4.78 12.13
CA PHE A 48 4.35 6.15 12.41
C PHE A 48 3.76 6.71 13.70
N SER A 49 2.44 6.63 13.90
CA SER A 49 1.76 7.19 15.07
C SER A 49 2.25 6.59 16.40
N LYS A 50 2.66 5.32 16.38
CA LYS A 50 3.23 4.65 17.55
C LYS A 50 4.63 5.13 17.91
N ARG A 51 5.42 5.56 16.94
CA ARG A 51 6.86 5.80 17.10
C ARG A 51 7.25 7.27 17.03
N VAL A 52 6.44 8.09 16.38
CA VAL A 52 6.75 9.49 16.06
C VAL A 52 5.56 10.37 16.39
N LYS A 53 5.75 11.32 17.33
CA LYS A 53 4.84 12.44 17.52
C LYS A 53 5.18 13.50 16.49
N LEU A 54 4.47 13.49 15.36
CA LEU A 54 4.61 14.55 14.37
C LEU A 54 4.03 15.84 14.96
N GLY A 55 4.79 16.94 14.90
CA GLY A 55 4.28 18.27 15.22
C GLY A 55 3.25 18.73 14.18
N LYS A 56 2.69 19.94 14.36
CA LYS A 56 1.89 20.57 13.31
C LYS A 56 2.78 20.79 12.07
N ASN A 57 2.29 20.42 10.89
CA ASN A 57 2.96 20.59 9.60
C ASN A 57 4.37 19.97 9.57
N PRO A 58 4.49 18.64 9.77
CA PRO A 58 5.78 17.99 9.75
C PRO A 58 6.42 18.04 8.37
N VAL A 59 7.73 18.27 8.32
CA VAL A 59 8.55 18.08 7.11
C VAL A 59 9.36 16.80 7.27
N ILE A 60 9.17 15.84 6.37
CA ILE A 60 9.77 14.51 6.39
C ILE A 60 10.81 14.42 5.28
N LEU A 61 12.09 14.37 5.67
CA LEU A 61 13.18 14.15 4.73
C LEU A 61 13.42 12.65 4.53
N VAL A 62 13.54 12.20 3.28
CA VAL A 62 13.81 10.79 2.94
C VAL A 62 15.08 10.70 2.12
N TYR A 63 16.08 10.00 2.64
CA TYR A 63 17.26 9.62 1.87
C TYR A 63 16.96 8.34 1.08
N ILE A 64 17.13 8.39 -0.25
CA ILE A 64 16.91 7.27 -1.14
C ILE A 64 18.28 6.81 -1.67
N PRO A 65 18.79 5.64 -1.25
CA PRO A 65 20.01 5.11 -1.81
C PRO A 65 19.78 4.65 -3.27
N PRO A 66 20.78 4.82 -4.15
CA PRO A 66 20.63 4.52 -5.57
C PRO A 66 20.33 3.03 -5.86
N GLU A 67 20.68 2.12 -4.95
CA GLU A 67 20.39 0.69 -5.07
C GLU A 67 18.94 0.32 -4.74
N ARG A 68 18.16 1.25 -4.16
CA ARG A 68 16.77 1.03 -3.71
C ARG A 68 15.82 2.12 -4.16
N VAL A 69 16.01 2.62 -5.39
CA VAL A 69 15.24 3.76 -5.91
C VAL A 69 13.74 3.44 -5.99
N LEU A 70 13.36 2.21 -6.37
CA LEU A 70 11.95 1.83 -6.49
C LEU A 70 11.26 1.81 -5.12
N GLU A 71 11.87 1.14 -4.13
CA GLU A 71 11.35 1.08 -2.76
C GLU A 71 11.37 2.45 -2.10
N GLY A 72 12.46 3.20 -2.31
CA GLY A 72 12.63 4.56 -1.77
C GLY A 72 11.62 5.53 -2.34
N PHE A 73 11.34 5.48 -3.65
CA PHE A 73 10.32 6.30 -4.29
C PHE A 73 8.92 5.97 -3.76
N LEU A 74 8.59 4.67 -3.64
CA LEU A 74 7.32 4.25 -3.06
C LEU A 74 7.17 4.74 -1.62
N LEU A 75 8.22 4.62 -0.80
CA LEU A 75 8.22 5.13 0.58
C LEU A 75 8.01 6.64 0.61
N ALA A 76 8.76 7.40 -0.18
CA ALA A 76 8.63 8.86 -0.26
C ALA A 76 7.22 9.28 -0.70
N TYR A 77 6.66 8.60 -1.69
CA TYR A 77 5.28 8.82 -2.14
C TYR A 77 4.28 8.62 -0.98
N MET A 78 4.37 7.49 -0.27
CA MET A 78 3.47 7.19 0.84
C MET A 78 3.60 8.17 2.01
N LEU A 79 4.84 8.61 2.32
CA LEU A 79 5.09 9.62 3.35
C LEU A 79 4.52 10.98 2.97
N SER A 80 4.59 11.38 1.69
CA SER A 80 3.97 12.63 1.22
C SER A 80 2.44 12.65 1.42
N LYS A 81 1.77 11.49 1.32
CA LYS A 81 0.33 11.36 1.62
C LYS A 81 0.04 11.54 3.11
N ILE A 82 0.99 11.17 3.97
CA ILE A 82 0.89 11.38 5.43
C ILE A 82 1.10 12.84 5.76
N GLU A 83 2.15 13.48 5.25
CA GLU A 83 2.39 14.93 5.45
C GLU A 83 1.16 15.76 5.10
N LYS A 84 0.55 15.55 3.93
CA LYS A 84 -0.67 16.25 3.49
C LYS A 84 -1.89 16.05 4.40
N LYS A 85 -1.92 14.97 5.19
CA LYS A 85 -3.05 14.64 6.07
C LYS A 85 -2.87 15.23 7.48
N PHE A 86 -1.63 15.52 7.88
CA PHE A 86 -1.28 16.10 9.20
C PHE A 86 -0.83 17.56 9.11
N GLY A 87 -0.61 18.08 7.90
CA GLY A 87 -0.44 19.50 7.61
C GLY A 87 -1.75 20.22 7.28
#